data_AF-A0A0Q6SIK8-F1
#
_entry.id   AF-A0A0Q6SIK8-F1
#
_cell.length_a   1.000
_cell.length_b   1.000
_cell.length_c   1.000
_cell.angle_alpha   90.00
_cell.angle_beta   90.00
_cell.angle_gamma   90.00
#
_symmetry.space_group_name_H-M   'P 1'
#
loop_
_entity.id
_entity.type
_entity.pdbx_description
1 polymer ?
#
loop_
_entity_poly.entity_id
_entity_poly.type
_entity_poly.pdbx_seq_one_letter_code
_entity_poly.pdbx_strand_id
1 'polypeptide(L)'
;MKSSFVVIENDKANFINPSVQDYLSRESSDATVAATLARCVPTVAGALSIWKKLDPQVAESVRHQVAASMLEALSGSSVTGKIALHDLTGFVGELVLKTGNADFCQHLRRQGLEKLFWTVTAKLPVFVGELETGVYSHLPHAKAYGRYLRLEVYRYVSSEREYAMEIEELSELATSLVASPVEMSEEFYRNFNEAAEEAGDVLELSSISKDQDAEQVIGEWLDHFDKIESLTSTSAFYWKRKDFDERLASIQQMEDYRQRMEETRGSAPRSQSSGQSRPAYDRGFSNEDLRSMFSSLKRDD
;
A
#
# COMPACT_ATOMS: atom_id res chain seq x y z
N MET A 1 5.42 -41.03 0.22
CA MET A 1 5.25 -39.95 1.22
C MET A 1 6.03 -38.74 0.73
N LYS A 2 5.35 -37.73 0.18
CA LYS A 2 5.97 -36.42 -0.09
C LYS A 2 5.44 -35.49 0.98
N SER A 3 6.24 -35.24 2.02
CA SER A 3 5.91 -34.26 3.05
C SER A 3 5.98 -32.86 2.44
N SER A 4 4.86 -32.16 2.48
CA SER A 4 4.76 -30.75 2.08
C SER A 4 4.80 -29.91 3.34
N PHE A 5 5.65 -28.88 3.37
CA PHE A 5 5.76 -27.96 4.50
C PHE A 5 5.19 -26.60 4.10
N VAL A 6 4.33 -26.06 4.95
CA VAL A 6 3.88 -24.66 4.88
C VAL A 6 4.79 -23.87 5.81
N VAL A 7 5.50 -22.89 5.26
CA VAL A 7 6.28 -21.96 6.07
C VAL A 7 5.53 -20.63 6.08
N ILE A 8 5.15 -20.19 7.27
CA ILE A 8 4.61 -18.86 7.50
C ILE A 8 5.78 -18.04 8.06
N GLU A 9 6.41 -17.25 7.21
CA GLU A 9 7.51 -16.36 7.58
C GLU A 9 7.17 -14.93 7.17
N ASN A 10 7.36 -13.97 8.09
CA ASN A 10 7.23 -12.52 7.86
C ASN A 10 5.89 -12.11 7.22
N ASP A 11 4.77 -12.53 7.83
CA ASP A 11 3.41 -12.18 7.39
C ASP A 11 3.03 -12.60 5.96
N LYS A 12 3.84 -13.46 5.34
CA LYS A 12 3.57 -14.09 4.05
C LYS A 12 3.57 -15.60 4.20
N ALA A 13 2.49 -16.25 3.78
CA ALA A 13 2.48 -17.69 3.56
C ALA A 13 3.28 -17.97 2.27
N ASN A 14 4.52 -18.42 2.43
CA ASN A 14 5.41 -18.77 1.31
C ASN A 14 5.53 -20.29 1.23
N PHE A 15 5.09 -20.86 0.11
CA PHE A 15 5.09 -22.30 -0.10
C PHE A 15 6.27 -22.69 -0.98
N ILE A 16 7.16 -23.54 -0.47
CA ILE A 16 8.31 -24.04 -1.21
C ILE A 16 7.85 -25.20 -2.11
N ASN A 17 6.92 -24.95 -3.04
CA ASN A 17 6.67 -25.80 -4.21
C ASN A 17 5.72 -25.12 -5.23
N PRO A 18 6.13 -24.90 -6.50
CA PRO A 18 5.24 -24.37 -7.55
C PRO A 18 3.97 -25.20 -7.76
N SER A 19 4.04 -26.52 -7.54
CA SER A 19 2.89 -27.43 -7.69
C SER A 19 1.86 -27.33 -6.55
N VAL A 20 2.19 -26.69 -5.43
CA VAL A 20 1.26 -26.49 -4.29
C VAL A 20 0.50 -25.17 -4.43
N GLN A 21 1.04 -24.18 -5.15
CA GLN A 21 0.34 -22.94 -5.44
C GLN A 21 -0.83 -23.18 -6.41
N ASP A 22 -0.64 -24.07 -7.39
CA ASP A 22 -1.70 -24.57 -8.28
C ASP A 22 -2.65 -25.57 -7.60
N TYR A 23 -2.17 -26.30 -6.59
CA TYR A 23 -3.01 -27.20 -5.80
C TYR A 23 -3.88 -26.44 -4.81
N LEU A 24 -3.34 -25.44 -4.10
CA LEU A 24 -4.08 -24.58 -3.16
C LEU A 24 -4.90 -23.49 -3.86
N SER A 25 -4.59 -23.06 -5.08
CA SER A 25 -5.53 -22.23 -5.85
C SER A 25 -6.78 -23.02 -6.27
N ARG A 26 -6.66 -24.35 -6.35
CA ARG A 26 -7.77 -25.28 -6.57
C ARG A 26 -8.41 -25.81 -5.28
N GLU A 27 -7.67 -25.92 -4.19
CA GLU A 27 -8.14 -26.40 -2.87
C GLU A 27 -8.41 -25.31 -1.83
N SER A 28 -8.12 -24.03 -2.10
CA SER A 28 -8.74 -22.92 -1.35
C SER A 28 -10.26 -22.88 -1.56
N SER A 29 -10.74 -23.58 -2.58
CA SER A 29 -12.14 -23.94 -2.81
C SER A 29 -12.63 -25.11 -1.94
N ASP A 30 -11.73 -25.89 -1.30
CA ASP A 30 -12.06 -26.96 -0.36
C ASP A 30 -12.25 -26.37 1.05
N ALA A 31 -13.47 -26.54 1.56
CA ALA A 31 -13.90 -26.06 2.86
C ALA A 31 -13.02 -26.52 4.03
N THR A 32 -12.52 -27.75 3.94
CA THR A 32 -11.80 -28.42 5.02
C THR A 32 -10.39 -27.86 5.14
N VAL A 33 -9.74 -27.60 4.00
CA VAL A 33 -8.41 -27.00 3.94
C VAL A 33 -8.46 -25.54 4.37
N ALA A 34 -9.41 -24.76 3.86
CA ALA A 34 -9.57 -23.36 4.27
C ALA A 34 -9.88 -23.21 5.76
N ALA A 35 -10.75 -24.07 6.33
CA ALA A 35 -11.07 -24.04 7.75
C ALA A 35 -9.88 -24.49 8.63
N THR A 36 -9.09 -25.46 8.17
CA THR A 36 -7.89 -25.90 8.90
C THR A 36 -6.81 -24.82 8.89
N LEU A 37 -6.59 -24.17 7.74
CA LEU A 37 -5.67 -23.04 7.63
C LEU A 37 -6.11 -21.88 8.54
N ALA A 38 -7.41 -21.56 8.55
CA ALA A 38 -7.98 -20.54 9.43
C ALA A 38 -7.72 -20.78 10.93
N ARG A 39 -7.68 -22.04 11.37
CA ARG A 39 -7.40 -22.40 12.77
C ARG A 39 -5.92 -22.34 13.13
N CYS A 40 -5.04 -22.48 12.15
CA CYS A 40 -3.60 -22.59 12.37
C CYS A 40 -2.84 -21.29 12.03
N VAL A 41 -3.55 -20.18 11.82
CA VAL A 41 -2.90 -18.92 11.45
C VAL A 41 -2.14 -18.32 12.64
N PRO A 42 -0.84 -18.02 12.50
CA PRO A 42 -0.03 -17.46 13.58
C PRO A 42 -0.13 -15.94 13.68
N THR A 43 -0.53 -15.23 12.60
CA THR A 43 -0.62 -13.76 12.57
C THR A 43 -1.93 -13.23 12.00
N VAL A 44 -2.35 -12.05 12.47
CA VAL A 44 -3.59 -11.40 12.00
C VAL A 44 -3.53 -11.08 10.50
N ALA A 45 -2.36 -10.64 10.01
CA ALA A 45 -2.13 -10.39 8.58
C ALA A 45 -2.27 -11.66 7.73
N GLY A 46 -1.78 -12.80 8.25
CA GLY A 46 -1.96 -14.10 7.61
C GLY A 46 -3.45 -14.48 7.48
N ALA A 47 -4.25 -14.20 8.51
CA ALA A 47 -5.67 -14.52 8.53
C ALA A 47 -6.43 -13.70 7.49
N LEU A 48 -6.12 -12.40 7.43
CA LEU A 48 -6.63 -11.48 6.40
C LEU A 48 -6.25 -11.94 4.99
N SER A 49 -5.00 -12.40 4.78
CA SER A 49 -4.55 -12.88 3.48
C SER A 49 -5.31 -14.13 3.03
N ILE A 50 -5.55 -15.09 3.94
CA ILE A 50 -6.33 -16.29 3.66
C ILE A 50 -7.77 -15.92 3.30
N TRP A 51 -8.38 -14.99 4.05
CA TRP A 51 -9.74 -14.53 3.79
C TRP A 51 -9.88 -13.87 2.42
N LYS A 52 -8.96 -12.96 2.07
CA LYS A 52 -8.95 -12.29 0.75
C LYS A 52 -8.71 -13.25 -0.43
N LYS A 53 -8.02 -14.37 -0.19
CA LYS A 53 -7.73 -15.40 -1.21
C LYS A 53 -8.83 -16.44 -1.35
N LEU A 54 -9.85 -16.43 -0.50
CA LEU A 54 -10.96 -17.35 -0.61
C LEU A 54 -11.76 -17.06 -1.88
N ASP A 55 -11.99 -18.08 -2.70
CA ASP A 55 -12.70 -17.90 -3.96
C ASP A 55 -14.12 -17.32 -3.72
N PRO A 56 -14.49 -16.21 -4.39
CA PRO A 56 -15.81 -15.61 -4.31
C PRO A 56 -17.00 -16.53 -4.57
N GLN A 57 -16.79 -17.58 -5.36
CA GLN A 57 -17.82 -18.53 -5.79
C GLN A 57 -18.00 -19.71 -4.83
N VAL A 58 -17.22 -19.76 -3.74
CA VAL A 58 -17.34 -20.81 -2.72
C VAL A 58 -18.71 -20.73 -2.02
N ALA A 59 -19.29 -21.90 -1.73
CA ALA A 59 -20.59 -22.02 -1.08
C ALA A 59 -20.64 -21.24 0.25
N GLU A 60 -21.77 -20.59 0.52
CA GLU A 60 -21.94 -19.72 1.69
C GLU A 60 -21.74 -20.47 3.02
N SER A 61 -22.09 -21.76 3.08
CA SER A 61 -21.87 -22.63 4.24
C SER A 61 -20.38 -22.79 4.57
N VAL A 62 -19.52 -22.85 3.55
CA VAL A 62 -18.08 -22.98 3.69
C VAL A 62 -17.48 -21.66 4.18
N ARG A 63 -17.92 -20.54 3.59
CA ARG A 63 -17.53 -19.20 4.05
C ARG A 63 -17.88 -18.97 5.51
N HIS A 64 -19.08 -19.39 5.92
CA HIS A 64 -19.51 -19.34 7.31
C HIS A 64 -18.59 -20.17 8.22
N GLN A 65 -18.25 -21.41 7.84
CA GLN A 65 -17.37 -22.28 8.62
C GLN A 65 -15.95 -21.75 8.76
N VAL A 66 -15.39 -21.21 7.68
CA VAL A 66 -14.07 -20.55 7.69
C VAL A 66 -14.11 -19.32 8.58
N ALA A 67 -15.16 -18.49 8.46
CA ALA A 67 -15.29 -17.29 9.27
C ALA A 67 -15.39 -17.61 10.76
N ALA A 68 -16.20 -18.60 11.14
CA ALA A 68 -16.30 -19.06 12.52
C ALA A 68 -14.96 -19.54 13.07
N SER A 69 -14.19 -20.28 12.26
CA SER A 69 -12.86 -20.79 12.64
C SER A 69 -11.83 -19.66 12.80
N MET A 70 -11.88 -18.63 11.94
CA MET A 70 -11.00 -17.46 12.06
C MET A 70 -11.32 -16.63 13.30
N LEU A 71 -12.62 -16.41 13.59
CA LEU A 71 -13.04 -15.72 14.81
C LEU A 71 -12.55 -16.48 16.05
N GLU A 72 -12.74 -17.79 16.10
CA GLU A 72 -12.25 -18.63 17.20
C GLU A 72 -10.72 -18.50 17.37
N ALA A 73 -9.95 -18.56 16.28
CA ALA A 73 -8.51 -18.39 16.31
C ALA A 73 -8.08 -17.01 16.81
N LEU A 74 -8.78 -15.93 16.41
CA LEU A 74 -8.53 -14.56 16.88
C LEU A 74 -8.89 -14.38 18.37
N SER A 75 -9.85 -15.14 18.89
CA SER A 75 -10.19 -15.15 20.32
C SER A 75 -9.29 -16.02 21.18
N GLY A 76 -8.67 -17.06 20.60
CA GLY A 76 -7.57 -17.75 21.24
C GLY A 76 -6.36 -16.83 21.20
N SER A 77 -5.64 -16.66 22.31
CA SER A 77 -4.42 -15.82 22.38
C SER A 77 -3.25 -16.32 21.51
N SER A 78 -3.53 -17.17 20.53
CA SER A 78 -2.63 -17.82 19.58
C SER A 78 -2.22 -16.94 18.40
N VAL A 79 -2.99 -15.89 18.10
CA VAL A 79 -2.70 -15.01 16.95
C VAL A 79 -1.92 -13.77 17.40
N THR A 80 -0.82 -13.49 16.71
CA THR A 80 0.09 -12.37 17.01
C THR A 80 0.15 -11.36 15.86
N GLY A 81 0.88 -10.26 16.06
CA GLY A 81 1.07 -9.22 15.04
C GLY A 81 -0.01 -8.15 15.06
N LYS A 82 0.31 -7.01 14.43
CA LYS A 82 -0.56 -5.84 14.35
C LYS A 82 -0.89 -5.51 12.91
N ILE A 83 -2.14 -5.14 12.65
CA ILE A 83 -2.57 -4.57 11.36
C ILE A 83 -3.25 -3.22 11.57
N ALA A 84 -3.47 -2.46 10.50
CA ALA A 84 -4.13 -1.17 10.64
C ALA A 84 -5.60 -1.36 11.10
N LEU A 85 -6.10 -0.44 11.93
CA LEU A 85 -7.43 -0.55 12.52
C LEU A 85 -8.52 -0.71 11.46
N HIS A 86 -8.46 0.04 10.37
CA HIS A 86 -9.44 -0.02 9.28
C HIS A 86 -9.42 -1.38 8.55
N ASP A 87 -8.25 -1.98 8.37
CA ASP A 87 -8.13 -3.32 7.79
C ASP A 87 -8.68 -4.38 8.75
N LEU A 88 -8.39 -4.24 10.05
CA LEU A 88 -8.89 -5.15 11.08
C LEU A 88 -10.41 -5.07 11.21
N THR A 89 -10.98 -3.87 11.20
CA THR A 89 -12.42 -3.67 11.35
C THR A 89 -13.17 -4.14 10.12
N GLY A 90 -12.64 -3.90 8.91
CA GLY A 90 -13.16 -4.49 7.67
C GLY A 90 -13.17 -6.01 7.74
N PHE A 91 -12.02 -6.60 8.08
CA PHE A 91 -11.86 -8.04 8.20
C PHE A 91 -12.80 -8.66 9.24
N VAL A 92 -12.72 -8.22 10.50
CA VAL A 92 -13.53 -8.76 11.60
C VAL A 92 -15.02 -8.47 11.37
N GLY A 93 -15.35 -7.30 10.81
CA GLY A 93 -16.71 -6.92 10.44
C GLY A 93 -17.31 -7.91 9.46
N GLU A 94 -16.62 -8.25 8.38
CA GLU A 94 -17.06 -9.26 7.41
C GLU A 94 -17.24 -10.64 8.08
N LEU A 95 -16.30 -11.06 8.91
CA LEU A 95 -16.39 -12.35 9.61
C LEU A 95 -17.60 -12.41 10.55
N VAL A 96 -17.85 -11.35 11.33
CA VAL A 96 -19.00 -11.26 12.25
C VAL A 96 -20.32 -11.23 11.47
N LEU A 97 -20.40 -10.47 10.38
CA LEU A 97 -21.57 -10.43 9.51
C LEU A 97 -21.87 -11.80 8.90
N LYS A 98 -20.83 -12.54 8.47
CA LYS A 98 -20.98 -13.89 7.89
C LYS A 98 -21.39 -14.94 8.91
N THR A 99 -20.99 -14.78 10.18
CA THR A 99 -21.30 -15.75 11.24
C THR A 99 -22.55 -15.41 12.04
N GLY A 100 -23.00 -14.15 12.01
CA GLY A 100 -24.05 -13.66 12.90
C GLY A 100 -23.61 -13.62 14.38
N ASN A 101 -22.32 -13.80 14.68
CA ASN A 101 -21.82 -13.94 16.04
C ASN A 101 -21.53 -12.56 16.67
N ALA A 102 -22.58 -11.83 17.03
CA ALA A 102 -22.45 -10.53 17.68
C ALA A 102 -21.76 -10.60 19.07
N ASP A 103 -21.86 -11.76 19.74
CA ASP A 103 -21.23 -12.00 21.04
C ASP A 103 -19.70 -12.05 20.95
N PHE A 104 -19.17 -12.32 19.76
CA PHE A 104 -17.74 -12.22 19.47
C PHE A 104 -17.18 -10.83 19.81
N CYS A 105 -17.93 -9.77 19.49
CA CYS A 105 -17.53 -8.39 19.79
C CYS A 105 -17.46 -8.12 21.31
N GLN A 106 -18.23 -8.85 22.13
CA GLN A 106 -18.16 -8.78 23.59
C GLN A 106 -16.94 -9.52 24.13
N HIS A 107 -16.60 -10.66 23.52
CA HIS A 107 -15.41 -11.44 23.83
C HIS A 107 -14.12 -10.66 23.51
N LEU A 108 -14.07 -10.07 22.33
CA LEU A 108 -12.99 -9.21 21.84
C LEU A 108 -12.69 -8.03 22.77
N ARG A 109 -13.72 -7.40 23.35
CA ARG A 109 -13.55 -6.30 24.33
C ARG A 109 -12.84 -6.74 25.62
N ARG A 110 -12.94 -8.00 26.01
CA ARG A 110 -12.33 -8.52 27.26
C ARG A 110 -10.87 -8.94 27.07
N GLN A 111 -10.44 -9.26 25.85
CA GLN A 111 -9.14 -9.86 25.57
C GLN A 111 -8.03 -8.86 25.16
N GLY A 112 -8.30 -7.55 25.11
CA GLY A 112 -7.26 -6.54 24.85
C GLY A 112 -6.78 -6.50 23.40
N LEU A 113 -7.73 -6.32 22.47
CA LEU A 113 -7.50 -6.15 21.03
C LEU A 113 -6.56 -5.00 20.65
N GLU A 114 -6.35 -4.03 21.54
CA GLU A 114 -5.39 -2.93 21.36
C GLU A 114 -3.97 -3.41 21.01
N LYS A 115 -3.66 -4.67 21.30
CA LYS A 115 -2.38 -5.30 20.93
C LYS A 115 -2.32 -5.82 19.51
N LEU A 116 -3.45 -5.94 18.81
CA LEU A 116 -3.58 -6.52 17.46
C LEU A 116 -3.77 -5.46 16.37
N PHE A 117 -3.89 -4.19 16.74
CA PHE A 117 -3.96 -3.11 15.76
C PHE A 117 -3.09 -1.90 16.09
N TRP A 118 -2.90 -1.08 15.06
CA TRP A 118 -2.42 0.29 15.15
C TRP A 118 -3.35 1.19 14.34
N THR A 119 -3.39 2.48 14.64
CA THR A 119 -4.33 3.41 14.02
C THR A 119 -3.62 4.22 12.94
N VAL A 120 -4.11 4.18 11.70
CA VAL A 120 -3.77 5.17 10.66
C VAL A 120 -4.79 6.29 10.75
N THR A 121 -4.43 7.40 11.38
CA THR A 121 -5.38 8.49 11.64
C THR A 121 -5.88 9.13 10.33
N ALA A 122 -5.02 9.24 9.32
CA ALA A 122 -5.36 9.73 7.99
C ALA A 122 -6.49 8.94 7.31
N LYS A 123 -6.62 7.62 7.57
CA LYS A 123 -7.64 6.75 6.97
C LYS A 123 -8.92 6.60 7.80
N LEU A 124 -8.93 7.12 9.02
CA LEU A 124 -10.11 7.04 9.88
C LEU A 124 -11.38 7.67 9.30
N PRO A 125 -11.35 8.78 8.52
CA PRO A 125 -12.57 9.41 8.02
C PRO A 125 -13.49 8.45 7.25
N VAL A 126 -12.94 7.58 6.40
CA VAL A 126 -13.73 6.59 5.64
C VAL A 126 -14.43 5.63 6.60
N PHE A 127 -13.68 5.11 7.57
CA PHE A 127 -14.23 4.18 8.57
C PHE A 127 -15.28 4.83 9.48
N VAL A 128 -15.10 6.11 9.84
CA VAL A 128 -16.14 6.88 10.56
C VAL A 128 -17.41 6.97 9.72
N GLY A 129 -17.31 7.22 8.42
CA GLY A 129 -18.45 7.20 7.50
C GLY A 129 -19.18 5.86 7.49
N GLU A 130 -18.43 4.75 7.45
CA GLU A 130 -19.00 3.39 7.50
C GLU A 130 -19.75 3.09 8.81
N LEU A 131 -19.29 3.64 9.93
CA LEU A 131 -19.90 3.50 11.25
C LEU A 131 -21.13 4.40 11.46
N GLU A 132 -21.12 5.63 10.92
CA GLU A 132 -22.21 6.59 11.12
C GLU A 132 -23.39 6.34 10.19
N THR A 133 -23.11 6.07 8.91
CA THR A 133 -24.13 5.99 7.84
C THR A 133 -23.96 4.80 6.91
N GLY A 134 -22.79 4.14 6.90
CA GLY A 134 -22.51 3.03 5.98
C GLY A 134 -22.87 1.64 6.51
N VAL A 135 -22.07 0.65 6.11
CA VAL A 135 -22.34 -0.79 6.30
C VAL A 135 -22.46 -1.17 7.78
N TYR A 136 -21.74 -0.48 8.67
CA TYR A 136 -21.72 -0.80 10.11
C TYR A 136 -22.72 0.02 10.94
N SER A 137 -23.49 0.91 10.32
CA SER A 137 -24.41 1.83 11.01
C SER A 137 -25.51 1.14 11.84
N HIS A 138 -25.81 -0.11 11.52
CA HIS A 138 -26.80 -0.93 12.23
C HIS A 138 -26.25 -1.60 13.51
N LEU A 139 -24.93 -1.57 13.73
CA LEU A 139 -24.32 -2.19 14.90
C LEU A 139 -24.57 -1.37 16.18
N PRO A 140 -24.75 -2.03 17.34
CA PRO A 140 -24.86 -1.34 18.62
C PRO A 140 -23.65 -0.45 18.89
N HIS A 141 -23.89 0.79 19.29
CA HIS A 141 -22.86 1.80 19.59
C HIS A 141 -21.99 2.27 18.41
N ALA A 142 -22.25 1.85 17.17
CA ALA A 142 -21.47 2.28 16.00
C ALA A 142 -21.32 3.81 15.92
N LYS A 143 -22.43 4.53 16.08
CA LYS A 143 -22.44 6.01 16.09
C LYS A 143 -21.63 6.63 17.24
N ALA A 144 -21.66 6.02 18.44
CA ALA A 144 -20.90 6.53 19.57
C ALA A 144 -19.39 6.35 19.34
N TYR A 145 -19.00 5.22 18.75
CA TYR A 145 -17.62 4.96 18.38
C TYR A 145 -17.15 5.83 17.20
N GLY A 146 -18.01 6.06 16.20
CA GLY A 146 -17.76 7.00 15.11
C GLY A 146 -17.46 8.41 15.62
N ARG A 147 -18.25 8.91 16.58
CA ARG A 147 -18.00 10.20 17.26
C ARG A 147 -16.65 10.25 17.98
N TYR A 148 -16.27 9.16 18.65
CA TYR A 148 -14.97 9.06 19.30
C TYR A 148 -13.82 9.13 18.28
N LEU A 149 -13.89 8.34 17.21
CA LEU A 149 -12.86 8.36 16.15
C LEU A 149 -12.80 9.70 15.42
N ARG A 150 -13.94 10.38 15.22
CA ARG A 150 -13.98 11.72 14.66
C ARG A 150 -13.25 12.75 15.53
N LEU A 151 -13.29 12.60 16.86
CA LEU A 151 -12.49 13.42 17.78
C LEU A 151 -11.00 13.13 17.65
N GLU A 152 -10.61 11.87 17.41
CA GLU A 152 -9.20 11.53 17.15
C GLU A 152 -8.70 12.14 15.83
N VAL A 153 -9.52 12.11 14.77
CA VAL A 153 -9.22 12.82 13.51
C VAL A 153 -9.06 14.32 13.75
N TYR A 154 -9.93 14.92 14.57
CA TYR A 154 -9.82 16.33 14.91
C TYR A 154 -8.50 16.66 15.64
N ARG A 155 -8.11 15.84 16.62
CA ARG A 155 -6.87 16.02 17.38
C ARG A 155 -5.63 15.91 16.51
N TYR A 156 -5.66 15.05 15.49
CA TYR A 156 -4.53 14.79 14.60
C TYR A 156 -3.98 16.05 13.92
N VAL A 157 -4.87 16.94 13.49
CA VAL A 157 -4.48 18.21 12.84
C VAL A 157 -4.50 19.40 13.79
N SER A 158 -4.77 19.18 15.08
CA SER A 158 -4.90 20.28 16.03
C SER A 158 -3.57 21.02 16.22
N SER A 159 -3.66 22.28 16.67
CA SER A 159 -2.48 23.10 16.97
C SER A 159 -1.62 22.55 18.11
N GLU A 160 -2.12 21.58 18.90
CA GLU A 160 -1.41 20.92 19.99
C GLU A 160 -0.62 19.68 19.51
N ARG A 161 -0.48 19.47 18.19
CA ARG A 161 0.26 18.34 17.62
C ARG A 161 1.72 18.28 18.07
N GLU A 162 2.23 17.07 18.29
CA GLU A 162 3.58 16.83 18.80
C GLU A 162 4.69 17.00 17.74
N TYR A 163 4.33 16.99 16.45
CA TYR A 163 5.27 17.10 15.33
C TYR A 163 4.64 17.82 14.12
N ALA A 164 5.48 18.29 13.21
CA ALA A 164 5.07 18.85 11.92
C ALA A 164 4.66 17.73 10.97
N MET A 165 3.42 17.79 10.45
CA MET A 165 2.88 16.73 9.60
C MET A 165 3.57 16.70 8.24
N GLU A 166 3.76 15.50 7.70
CA GLU A 166 4.30 15.33 6.35
C GLU A 166 3.20 15.57 5.28
N ILE A 167 3.59 15.99 4.08
CA ILE A 167 2.63 16.31 3.00
C ILE A 167 1.86 15.06 2.57
N GLU A 168 2.51 13.89 2.64
CA GLU A 168 1.98 12.58 2.36
C GLU A 168 0.82 12.25 3.30
N GLU A 169 1.00 12.46 4.61
CA GLU A 169 -0.01 12.23 5.64
C GLU A 169 -1.26 13.11 5.43
N LEU A 170 -1.04 14.40 5.15
CA LEU A 170 -2.10 15.36 4.88
C LEU A 170 -2.86 15.03 3.59
N SER A 171 -2.16 14.58 2.56
CA SER A 171 -2.78 14.14 1.31
C SER A 171 -3.65 12.89 1.48
N GLU A 172 -3.21 11.95 2.33
CA GLU A 172 -3.97 10.73 2.63
C GLU A 172 -5.21 11.05 3.45
N LEU A 173 -5.08 11.98 4.41
CA LEU A 173 -6.21 12.50 5.17
C LEU A 173 -7.20 13.23 4.27
N ALA A 174 -6.72 14.07 3.35
CA ALA A 174 -7.56 14.79 2.39
C ALA A 174 -8.35 13.82 1.52
N THR A 175 -7.66 12.83 0.94
CA THR A 175 -8.28 11.78 0.12
C THR A 175 -9.37 11.05 0.90
N SER A 176 -9.09 10.70 2.16
CA SER A 176 -10.04 9.99 3.02
C SER A 176 -11.24 10.83 3.42
N LEU A 177 -11.07 12.13 3.63
CA LEU A 177 -12.15 13.08 3.91
C LEU A 177 -13.05 13.29 2.69
N VAL A 178 -12.46 13.47 1.50
CA VAL A 178 -13.23 13.60 0.24
C VAL A 178 -14.04 12.33 -0.06
N ALA A 179 -13.47 11.16 0.22
CA ALA A 179 -14.15 9.88 0.03
C ALA A 179 -15.21 9.56 1.09
N SER A 180 -15.28 10.34 2.18
CA SER A 180 -16.17 10.07 3.32
C SER A 180 -17.30 11.11 3.42
N PRO A 181 -18.51 10.71 3.85
CA PRO A 181 -19.60 11.66 4.13
C PRO A 181 -19.39 12.45 5.44
N VAL A 182 -18.23 12.32 6.10
CA VAL A 182 -17.97 12.91 7.40
C VAL A 182 -17.63 14.39 7.26
N GLU A 183 -18.55 15.24 7.70
CA GLU A 183 -18.30 16.67 7.83
C GLU A 183 -17.37 16.95 9.01
N MET A 184 -16.49 17.93 8.92
CA MET A 184 -15.65 18.41 10.03
C MET A 184 -15.96 19.88 10.32
N SER A 185 -15.53 20.38 11.48
CA SER A 185 -15.77 21.79 11.84
C SER A 185 -14.90 22.72 11.01
N GLU A 186 -15.31 23.98 10.85
CA GLU A 186 -14.50 25.03 10.20
C GLU A 186 -13.11 25.18 10.86
N GLU A 187 -13.06 25.00 12.18
CA GLU A 187 -11.81 25.03 12.93
C GLU A 187 -10.86 23.89 12.53
N PHE A 188 -11.38 22.70 12.26
CA PHE A 188 -10.59 21.59 11.73
C PHE A 188 -9.96 21.97 10.39
N TYR A 189 -10.75 22.51 9.45
CA TYR A 189 -10.25 22.88 8.12
C TYR A 189 -9.24 24.02 8.18
N ARG A 190 -9.40 24.97 9.11
CA ARG A 190 -8.40 26.01 9.36
C ARG A 190 -7.07 25.40 9.82
N ASN A 191 -7.10 24.51 10.81
CA ASN A 191 -5.88 23.88 11.32
C ASN A 191 -5.24 22.93 10.29
N PHE A 192 -6.06 22.26 9.47
CA PHE A 192 -5.60 21.45 8.34
C PHE A 192 -4.89 22.30 7.28
N ASN A 193 -5.44 23.47 6.93
CA ASN A 193 -4.79 24.39 5.99
C ASN A 193 -3.47 24.92 6.54
N GLU A 194 -3.40 25.25 7.83
CA GLU A 194 -2.16 25.66 8.50
C GLU A 194 -1.12 24.53 8.51
N ALA A 195 -1.54 23.28 8.73
CA ALA A 195 -0.66 22.12 8.62
C ALA A 195 -0.14 21.91 7.19
N ALA A 196 -1.01 22.08 6.19
CA ALA A 196 -0.67 21.97 4.78
C ALA A 196 0.34 23.02 4.35
N GLU A 197 0.17 24.26 4.82
CA GLU A 197 1.08 25.37 4.54
C GLU A 197 2.46 25.11 5.17
N GLU A 198 2.52 24.68 6.44
CA GLU A 198 3.76 24.26 7.10
C GLU A 198 4.46 23.11 6.36
N ALA A 199 3.72 22.07 5.98
CA ALA A 199 4.28 20.92 5.27
C ALA A 199 4.84 21.32 3.90
N GLY A 200 4.13 22.19 3.16
CA GLY A 200 4.57 22.70 1.86
C GLY A 200 5.83 23.57 1.95
N ASP A 201 5.97 24.35 3.01
CA ASP A 201 7.14 25.21 3.23
C ASP A 201 8.44 24.41 3.39
N VAL A 202 8.36 23.25 4.05
CA VAL A 202 9.49 22.33 4.29
C VAL A 202 9.98 21.65 3.00
N LEU A 203 9.14 21.51 1.98
CA LEU A 203 9.52 20.85 0.72
C LEU A 203 10.51 21.71 -0.07
N GLU A 204 11.75 21.25 -0.20
CA GLU A 204 12.78 21.94 -0.96
C GLU A 204 13.36 21.04 -2.05
N LEU A 205 13.64 21.58 -3.23
CA LEU A 205 14.37 20.85 -4.28
C LEU A 205 15.76 20.38 -3.83
N SER A 206 16.32 21.04 -2.80
CA SER A 206 17.61 20.72 -2.19
C SER A 206 17.57 19.41 -1.38
N SER A 207 16.38 18.96 -0.94
CA SER A 207 16.20 17.76 -0.13
C SER A 207 16.19 16.48 -0.97
N ILE A 208 15.98 16.60 -2.29
CA ILE A 208 16.02 15.48 -3.22
C ILE A 208 17.45 14.95 -3.29
N SER A 209 17.65 13.71 -2.85
CA SER A 209 18.96 13.10 -2.85
C SER A 209 19.41 12.75 -4.27
N LYS A 210 20.72 12.68 -4.50
CA LYS A 210 21.30 12.44 -5.84
C LYS A 210 21.00 11.04 -6.41
N ASP A 211 20.62 10.10 -5.54
CA ASP A 211 20.22 8.74 -5.87
C ASP A 211 18.71 8.61 -6.12
N GLN A 212 17.93 9.65 -5.85
CA GLN A 212 16.51 9.69 -6.14
C GLN A 212 16.26 10.27 -7.54
N ASP A 213 15.20 9.78 -8.19
CA ASP A 213 14.70 10.39 -9.40
C ASP A 213 13.93 11.67 -9.05
N ALA A 214 14.52 12.81 -9.39
CA ALA A 214 13.94 14.12 -9.10
C ALA A 214 12.61 14.34 -9.84
N GLU A 215 12.43 13.76 -11.04
CA GLU A 215 11.16 13.88 -11.77
C GLU A 215 10.04 13.17 -11.00
N GLN A 216 10.32 11.94 -10.54
CA GLN A 216 9.37 11.16 -9.76
C GLN A 216 9.01 11.85 -8.44
N VAL A 217 10.00 12.28 -7.65
CA VAL A 217 9.77 12.88 -6.32
C VAL A 217 8.96 14.18 -6.45
N ILE A 218 9.31 15.05 -7.41
CA ILE A 218 8.56 16.29 -7.64
C ILE A 218 7.13 15.97 -8.11
N GLY A 219 6.97 14.98 -9.00
CA GLY A 219 5.66 14.52 -9.44
C GLY A 219 4.77 14.02 -8.29
N GLU A 220 5.35 13.27 -7.35
CA GLU A 220 4.65 12.79 -6.14
C GLU A 220 4.20 13.97 -5.27
N TRP A 221 5.07 14.96 -5.01
CA TRP A 221 4.69 16.17 -4.26
C TRP A 221 3.56 16.96 -4.90
N LEU A 222 3.58 17.10 -6.24
CA LEU A 222 2.50 17.77 -6.97
C LEU A 222 1.17 17.01 -6.88
N ASP A 223 1.19 15.67 -6.95
CA ASP A 223 0.01 14.83 -6.74
C ASP A 223 -0.52 14.95 -5.29
N HIS A 224 0.36 15.11 -4.31
CA HIS A 224 -0.04 15.40 -2.93
C HIS A 224 -0.71 16.77 -2.80
N PHE A 225 -0.20 17.81 -3.47
CA PHE A 225 -0.86 19.13 -3.53
C PHE A 225 -2.25 19.05 -4.16
N ASP A 226 -2.40 18.35 -5.29
CA ASP A 226 -3.69 18.16 -5.95
C ASP A 226 -4.72 17.51 -5.01
N LYS A 227 -4.32 16.48 -4.26
CA LYS A 227 -5.21 15.80 -3.29
C LYS A 227 -5.64 16.74 -2.16
N ILE A 228 -4.74 17.56 -1.64
CA ILE A 228 -5.05 18.52 -0.56
C ILE A 228 -5.98 19.62 -1.08
N GLU A 229 -5.68 20.19 -2.25
CA GLU A 229 -6.49 21.24 -2.88
C GLU A 229 -7.88 20.74 -3.32
N SER A 230 -8.05 19.42 -3.53
CA SER A 230 -9.37 18.83 -3.78
C SER A 230 -10.31 18.91 -2.57
N LEU A 231 -9.75 18.94 -1.35
CA LEU A 231 -10.52 19.08 -0.12
C LEU A 231 -10.74 20.55 0.26
N THR A 232 -9.71 21.40 0.12
CA THR A 232 -9.76 22.80 0.54
C THR A 232 -9.26 23.74 -0.56
N SER A 233 -9.90 24.90 -0.71
CA SER A 233 -9.44 25.95 -1.65
C SER A 233 -8.19 26.70 -1.17
N THR A 234 -7.23 26.00 -0.56
CA THR A 234 -5.99 26.63 -0.11
C THR A 234 -5.18 27.14 -1.30
N SER A 235 -4.52 28.28 -1.14
CA SER A 235 -3.57 28.82 -2.12
C SER A 235 -2.11 28.68 -1.68
N ALA A 236 -1.90 27.99 -0.56
CA ALA A 236 -0.59 27.78 0.08
C ALA A 236 0.47 27.26 -0.90
N PHE A 237 0.09 26.39 -1.83
CA PHE A 237 1.03 25.73 -2.72
C PHE A 237 1.33 26.47 -4.01
N TYR A 238 0.67 27.60 -4.30
CA TYR A 238 0.75 28.26 -5.61
C TYR A 238 2.20 28.52 -6.05
N TRP A 239 3.02 29.09 -5.17
CA TRP A 239 4.41 29.42 -5.50
C TRP A 239 5.31 28.18 -5.56
N LYS A 240 5.11 27.20 -4.68
CA LYS A 240 5.87 25.94 -4.66
C LYS A 240 5.56 25.09 -5.90
N ARG A 241 4.28 24.97 -6.26
CA ARG A 241 3.84 24.30 -7.49
C ARG A 241 4.52 24.89 -8.71
N LYS A 242 4.53 26.23 -8.81
CA LYS A 242 5.20 26.92 -9.93
C LYS A 242 6.70 26.59 -10.00
N ASP A 243 7.41 26.60 -8.88
CA ASP A 243 8.84 26.25 -8.82
C ASP A 243 9.10 24.79 -9.24
N PHE A 244 8.24 23.87 -8.78
CA PHE A 244 8.29 22.45 -9.12
C PHE A 244 7.97 22.18 -10.60
N ASP A 245 6.96 22.83 -11.16
CA ASP A 245 6.62 22.74 -12.59
C ASP A 245 7.75 23.29 -13.47
N GLU A 246 8.37 24.42 -13.09
CA GLU A 246 9.53 24.98 -13.79
C GLU A 246 10.72 24.01 -13.74
N ARG A 247 10.92 23.32 -12.60
CA ARG A 247 11.96 22.31 -12.45
C ARG A 247 11.72 21.09 -13.32
N LEU A 248 10.49 20.56 -13.35
CA LEU A 248 10.12 19.43 -14.22
C LEU A 248 10.32 19.79 -15.69
N ALA A 249 9.86 20.97 -16.12
CA ALA A 249 10.08 21.44 -17.49
C ALA A 249 11.58 21.54 -17.84
N SER A 250 12.42 21.94 -16.89
CA SER A 250 13.88 21.99 -17.08
C SER A 250 14.51 20.60 -17.22
N ILE A 251 14.03 19.61 -16.46
CA ILE A 251 14.48 18.20 -16.57
C ILE A 251 14.11 17.66 -17.95
N GLN A 252 12.85 17.80 -18.35
CA GLN A 252 12.36 17.30 -19.63
C GLN A 252 13.07 17.95 -20.83
N GLN A 253 13.33 19.26 -20.78
CA GLN A 253 14.14 19.93 -21.82
C GLN A 253 15.57 19.39 -21.91
N MET A 254 16.17 19.01 -20.77
CA MET A 254 17.52 18.44 -20.75
C MET A 254 17.54 17.03 -21.35
N GLU A 255 16.52 16.23 -21.08
CA GLU A 255 16.35 14.89 -21.66
C GLU A 255 16.11 14.95 -23.16
N ASP A 256 15.20 15.81 -23.60
CA ASP A 256 14.96 16.08 -25.03
C ASP A 256 16.25 16.48 -25.75
N TYR A 257 17.06 17.34 -25.11
CA TYR A 257 18.35 17.75 -25.65
C TYR A 257 19.35 16.58 -25.74
N ARG A 258 19.44 15.74 -24.70
CA ARG A 258 20.29 14.54 -24.71
C ARG A 258 19.85 13.57 -25.80
N GLN A 259 18.55 13.30 -25.91
CA GLN A 259 18.00 12.42 -26.94
C GLN A 259 18.31 12.92 -28.34
N ARG A 260 18.13 14.22 -28.62
CA ARG A 260 18.51 14.82 -29.92
C ARG A 260 20.01 14.71 -30.20
N MET A 261 20.85 14.89 -29.19
CA MET A 261 22.31 14.75 -29.33
C MET A 261 22.73 13.30 -29.61
N GLU A 262 22.06 12.32 -28.99
CA GLU A 262 22.27 10.89 -29.26
C GLU A 262 21.77 10.50 -30.64
N GLU A 263 20.62 10.99 -31.08
CA GLU A 263 20.09 10.79 -32.43
C GLU A 263 21.02 11.41 -33.49
N THR A 264 21.56 12.60 -33.22
CA THR A 264 22.52 13.27 -34.12
C THR A 264 23.86 12.52 -34.17
N ARG A 265 24.31 11.94 -33.04
CA ARG A 265 25.51 11.09 -32.98
C ARG A 265 25.30 9.72 -33.62
N GLY A 266 24.12 9.13 -33.50
CA GLY A 266 23.73 7.87 -34.14
C GLY A 266 23.46 8.01 -35.65
N SER A 267 23.12 9.23 -36.10
CA SER A 267 22.84 9.56 -37.51
C SER A 267 24.01 10.18 -38.26
N ALA A 268 25.17 10.38 -37.62
CA ALA A 268 26.38 10.76 -38.34
C ALA A 268 26.77 9.61 -39.29
N PRO A 269 26.88 9.84 -40.62
CA PRO A 269 27.42 8.81 -41.50
C PRO A 269 28.83 8.51 -41.02
N ARG A 270 29.10 7.25 -40.68
CA ARG A 270 30.49 6.76 -40.51
C ARG A 270 31.25 7.22 -41.75
N SER A 271 32.07 8.26 -41.60
CA SER A 271 32.97 8.69 -42.63
C SER A 271 33.90 7.52 -42.90
N GLN A 272 33.67 6.85 -44.03
CA GLN A 272 34.64 5.93 -44.62
C GLN A 272 35.85 6.77 -45.04
N SER A 273 36.70 7.12 -44.08
CA SER A 273 38.07 7.45 -44.40
C SER A 273 38.76 6.14 -44.74
N SER A 274 39.14 6.00 -46.01
CA SER A 274 40.13 5.03 -46.47
C SER A 274 41.47 5.37 -45.83
N GLY A 275 41.62 4.97 -44.56
CA GLY A 275 42.81 5.15 -43.75
C GLY A 275 43.43 3.80 -43.45
N GLN A 276 44.63 3.61 -43.97
CA GLN A 276 45.52 2.46 -43.83
C GLN A 276 45.39 1.65 -42.53
N SER A 277 45.32 0.34 -42.73
CA SER A 277 45.47 -0.70 -41.73
C SER A 277 46.65 -0.45 -40.78
N ARG A 278 46.33 -0.26 -39.50
CA ARG A 278 47.21 -0.64 -38.38
C ARG A 278 46.42 -1.57 -37.48
N PRO A 279 46.96 -2.74 -37.10
CA PRO A 279 46.22 -3.71 -36.31
C PRO A 279 46.03 -3.16 -34.89
N ALA A 280 44.77 -2.89 -34.53
CA ALA A 280 44.37 -2.70 -33.15
C ALA A 280 44.34 -4.07 -32.48
N TYR A 281 45.23 -4.29 -31.53
CA TYR A 281 44.99 -5.26 -30.46
C TYR A 281 43.88 -4.68 -29.58
N ASP A 282 42.63 -4.96 -29.96
CA ASP A 282 41.47 -4.78 -29.10
C ASP A 282 40.67 -6.08 -29.14
N ARG A 283 41.03 -7.00 -28.25
CA ARG A 283 40.31 -8.26 -28.06
C ARG A 283 39.10 -7.98 -27.19
N GLY A 284 38.17 -7.21 -27.74
CA GLY A 284 36.83 -7.03 -27.20
C GLY A 284 36.05 -8.33 -27.29
N PHE A 285 35.38 -8.69 -26.20
CA PHE A 285 34.52 -9.86 -26.07
C PHE A 285 33.52 -9.90 -27.24
N SER A 286 33.60 -10.92 -28.10
CA SER A 286 32.72 -11.02 -29.25
C SER A 286 31.43 -11.77 -28.89
N ASN A 287 30.37 -11.54 -29.65
CA ASN A 287 29.14 -12.33 -29.54
C ASN A 287 29.35 -13.83 -29.85
N GLU A 288 30.45 -14.17 -30.52
CA GLU A 288 30.89 -15.56 -30.73
C GLU A 288 31.52 -16.16 -29.47
N ASP A 289 32.21 -15.36 -28.65
CA ASP A 289 32.69 -15.78 -27.32
C ASP A 289 31.53 -16.05 -26.37
N LEU A 290 30.48 -15.22 -26.40
CA LEU A 290 29.24 -15.47 -25.65
C LEU A 290 28.56 -16.77 -26.10
N ARG A 291 28.44 -17.03 -27.40
CA ARG A 291 27.86 -18.29 -27.91
C ARG A 291 28.68 -19.52 -27.53
N SER A 292 30.01 -19.39 -27.50
CA SER A 292 30.92 -20.45 -27.03
C SER A 292 30.70 -20.75 -25.54
N MET A 293 30.53 -19.74 -24.70
CA MET A 293 30.30 -19.91 -23.25
C MET A 293 28.97 -20.59 -22.90
N PHE A 294 27.93 -20.41 -23.71
CA PHE A 294 26.62 -21.05 -23.50
C PHE A 294 26.45 -22.39 -24.24
N SER A 295 27.45 -22.82 -25.03
CA SER A 295 27.40 -24.10 -25.75
C SER A 295 27.44 -25.31 -24.81
N SER A 296 28.00 -25.17 -23.61
CA SER A 296 28.08 -26.21 -22.58
C SER A 296 26.81 -26.36 -21.73
N LEU A 297 25.82 -25.47 -21.90
CA LEU A 297 24.52 -25.51 -21.22
C LEU A 297 23.43 -26.21 -22.04
N LYS A 298 23.70 -26.58 -23.30
CA LYS A 298 22.90 -27.56 -24.02
C LYS A 298 23.30 -28.96 -23.57
N ARG A 299 22.58 -29.48 -22.58
CA ARG A 299 22.48 -30.93 -22.40
C ARG A 299 21.58 -31.46 -23.51
N ASP A 300 22.13 -32.37 -24.32
CA ASP A 300 21.33 -33.36 -25.01
C ASP A 300 20.89 -34.41 -23.97
N ASP A 301 19.60 -34.73 -24.01
CA ASP A 301 18.77 -35.62 -23.15
C ASP A 301 18.27 -35.07 -21.79
#